data_AF-A0A7C2Q495-F1
#
_entry.id   AF-A0A7C2Q495-F1
#
_cell.length_a   1.000
_cell.length_b   1.000
_cell.length_c   1.000
_cell.angle_alpha   90.00
_cell.angle_beta   90.00
_cell.angle_gamma   90.00
#
_symmetry.space_group_name_H-M   'P 1'
#
loop_
_entity.id
_entity.type
_entity.pdbx_description
1 polymer ?
#
loop_
_entity_poly.entity_id
_entity_poly.type
_entity_poly.pdbx_seq_one_letter_code
_entity_poly.pdbx_strand_id
1 'polypeptide(L)' 'MTSVISGYANRIAWVDLSEERVEYLEVDEDEAAKFIGGRGLGG' A
#
# COMPACT_ATOMS: atom_id res chain seq x y z
N MET A 1 2.04 -15.58 -13.78
CA MET A 1 2.98 -16.02 -12.74
C MET A 1 2.86 -14.98 -11.65
N THR A 2 2.02 -15.22 -10.64
CA THR A 2 1.68 -14.21 -9.62
C THR A 2 2.87 -14.09 -8.68
N SER A 3 3.52 -12.92 -8.69
CA SER A 3 4.69 -12.64 -7.87
C SER A 3 4.23 -12.46 -6.44
N VAL A 4 4.36 -13.49 -5.60
CA VAL A 4 4.05 -13.39 -4.17
C VAL A 4 5.00 -12.37 -3.54
N ILE A 5 4.53 -11.16 -3.27
CA ILE A 5 5.30 -10.12 -2.58
C ILE A 5 5.40 -10.49 -1.08
N SER A 6 6.28 -11.44 -0.77
CA SER A 6 6.53 -11.88 0.61
C SER A 6 7.19 -10.75 1.40
N GLY A 7 6.50 -10.26 2.45
CA GLY A 7 7.02 -9.23 3.38
C GLY A 7 6.18 -7.96 3.46
N TYR A 8 5.16 -7.79 2.60
CA TYR A 8 4.24 -6.66 2.63
C TYR A 8 2.83 -7.12 3.01
N ALA A 9 2.11 -6.35 3.84
CA ALA A 9 0.74 -6.66 4.22
C ALA A 9 -0.29 -6.45 3.09
N ASN A 10 0.18 -5.97 1.93
CA ASN A 10 -0.56 -5.57 0.74
C ASN A 10 -1.79 -4.69 1.02
N ARG A 11 -1.70 -3.86 2.06
CA ARG A 11 -2.76 -2.99 2.53
C ARG A 11 -2.18 -1.64 2.91
N ILE A 12 -2.79 -0.56 2.42
CA ILE A 12 -2.50 0.81 2.82
C ILE A 12 -3.63 1.29 3.72
N ALA A 13 -3.29 1.78 4.91
CA ALA A 13 -4.24 2.50 5.75
C ALA A 13 -4.27 3.98 5.31
N TRP A 14 -5.40 4.42 4.77
CA TRP A 14 -5.68 5.82 4.52
C TRP A 14 -6.41 6.40 5.72
N VAL A 15 -5.85 7.43 6.36
CA VAL A 15 -6.42 8.06 7.55
C VAL A 15 -6.77 9.51 7.23
N ASP A 16 -8.05 9.82 7.31
CA ASP A 16 -8.56 11.19 7.22
C ASP A 16 -8.83 11.70 8.64
N LEU A 17 -8.02 12.67 9.07
CA LEU A 17 -8.13 13.26 10.41
C LEU A 17 -9.22 14.35 10.50
N SER A 18 -9.66 14.92 9.37
CA SER A 18 -10.77 15.88 9.37
C SER A 18 -12.11 15.20 9.57
N GLU A 19 -12.25 13.98 9.05
CA GLU A 19 -13.49 13.19 9.10
C GLU A 19 -13.42 12.04 10.12
N GLU A 20 -12.32 11.95 10.89
CA GLU A 20 -12.04 10.83 11.82
C GLU A 20 -12.25 9.44 11.17
N ARG A 21 -11.86 9.29 9.91
CA ARG A 21 -12.14 8.11 9.09
C ARG A 21 -10.87 7.34 8.74
N VAL A 22 -10.97 6.02 8.77
CA VAL A 22 -9.89 5.11 8.35
C VAL A 22 -10.41 4.15 7.28
N GLU A 23 -9.69 4.08 6.16
CA GLU A 23 -9.96 3.18 5.05
C GLU A 23 -8.74 2.29 4.78
N TYR A 24 -8.99 1.03 4.41
CA TYR A 24 -7.92 0.10 4.02
C TYR A 24 -8.04 -0.19 2.53
N LEU A 25 -7.04 0.24 1.77
CA LEU A 25 -6.96 0.04 0.33
C LEU A 25 -6.07 -1.17 0.04
N GLU A 26 -6.52 -2.02 -0.88
CA GLU A 26 -5.66 -3.05 -1.47
C GLU A 26 -4.65 -2.38 -2.41
N VAL A 27 -3.41 -2.85 -2.38
CA VAL A 27 -2.37 -2.34 -3.27
C VAL A 27 -2.27 -3.27 -4.46
N ASP A 28 -2.25 -2.69 -5.65
CA ASP A 28 -1.96 -3.43 -6.87
C ASP A 28 -0.51 -3.96 -6.81
N GLU A 29 -0.33 -5.26 -7.05
CA GLU A 29 0.98 -5.92 -6.98
C GLU A 29 2.00 -5.27 -7.92
N ASP A 30 1.56 -4.72 -9.06
CA ASP A 30 2.42 -4.07 -10.04
C ASP A 30 2.92 -2.69 -9.56
N GLU A 31 2.09 -1.97 -8.78
CA GLU A 31 2.50 -0.70 -8.14
C GLU A 31 3.42 -0.97 -6.94
N ALA A 32 3.13 -2.00 -6.15
CA ALA A 32 3.96 -2.39 -5.01
C ALA A 32 5.38 -2.80 -5.43
N ALA A 33 5.54 -3.47 -6.59
CA ALA A 33 6.84 -3.82 -7.14
C ALA A 33 7.64 -2.59 -7.63
N LYS A 34 6.94 -1.58 -8.18
CA LYS A 34 7.54 -0.34 -8.69
C LYS A 34 8.07 0.55 -7.56
N PHE A 35 7.39 0.52 -6.41
CA PHE A 35 7.76 1.28 -5.23
C PHE A 35 8.20 0.31 -4.14
N ILE A 36 9.43 -0.22 -4.27
CA ILE A 36 10.08 -1.05 -3.25
C ILE A 36 10.05 -0.32 -1.90
N GLY A 37 9.03 -0.61 -1.09
CA GLY A 37 8.86 -0.29 0.32
C GLY A 37 9.19 1.13 0.80
N GLY A 38 8.17 1.83 1.29
CA GLY A 38 8.26 2.96 2.22
C GLY A 38 8.79 4.27 1.64
N ARG A 39 9.94 4.25 0.96
CA ARG A 39 10.59 5.44 0.40
C ARG A 39 10.04 5.81 -0.99
N GLY A 40 9.54 4.83 -1.75
CA GLY A 40 8.95 5.05 -3.08
C GLY A 40 7.45 5.38 -3.06
N LEU A 41 6.71 4.93 -2.03
CA LEU A 41 5.24 4.99 -1.99
C LEU A 41 4.65 6.33 -1.52
N GLY A 42 5.48 7.24 -1.01
CA GLY A 42 5.04 8.54 -0.50
C GLY A 42 5.20 9.71 -1.48
N GLY A 43 5.52 9.42 -2.76
CA GLY A 43 5.77 10.41 -3.81
C GLY A 43 4.61 10.60 -4.75
#